data_AF-A0AAJ0MD78-F1
#
_entry.id   AF-A0AAJ0MD78-F1
#
_cell.length_a   1.000
_cell.length_b   1.000
_cell.length_c   1.000
_cell.angle_alpha   90.00
_cell.angle_beta   90.00
_cell.angle_gamma   90.00
#
_symmetry.space_group_name_H-M   'P 1'
#
loop_
_entity.id
_entity.type
_entity.pdbx_description
1 polymer ?
#
loop_
_entity_poly.entity_id
_entity_poly.type
_entity_poly.pdbx_seq_one_letter_code
_entity_poly.pdbx_strand_id
1 'polypeptide(L)'
;MATTGSRQRWRVRGILGAAQLSKEELTDLLLRHPLLQHPSGANMTGVRVVTLAPDVRYGNFQVATVRFDRLPTLLATLKPSDPATISLLLGNNLEDDITIDQRFDGITVLSAPPLQEHTVDILAVSGLGSHAFGSFVHKVSGHMWLSDSLPRDRKSARVMIYGYDSKLQDAASFAQMDDLGTTLLRSLLRLLASSSGGQRRLVLIGHSLGGLLIKEALNQMHDDAKLSRLLAFISGILFFGVPNNGMEIRSLTPIVGDQPNRALVESLSRINPNVLKSQRNKFEKVTEQLKALKMYCFYETEESPTAERDAAGQWKMGGPRECLVDPNSAIDCLPPRLRHGPYTFPVPRTHSDLVKFADHHDNQYQDVLDCLREVCPDQYLFDRLNGSRDHISPNHQKRYWRCLTLDAYEMYEKIYDCCKDDEGNVAYPCFIAQFNVATSSKPTLETIDKTWLRLFRDKPAATTIATSHYSKGFAMATLYMLHVEQYPPNDGGNIDVDKVIMKRREVLRAFGNWAECQCNSDCNVQWNFSNETGLHRGGAPQSCMLVKCVEADWKLGLFTRARKEHAVWEKTQNEWLKGRI
;
A
#
# COMPACT_ATOMS: atom_id res chain seq x y z
N MET A 1 0.00 28.04 -10.51
CA MET A 1 -0.71 28.35 -11.79
C MET A 1 -0.95 27.06 -12.54
N ALA A 2 -2.20 26.60 -12.59
CA ALA A 2 -2.63 25.45 -13.38
C ALA A 2 -2.39 25.70 -14.89
N THR A 3 -1.81 24.73 -15.59
CA THR A 3 -1.65 24.78 -17.05
C THR A 3 -3.01 24.70 -17.75
N THR A 4 -3.09 25.23 -18.97
CA THR A 4 -4.29 25.23 -19.83
C THR A 4 -4.90 23.85 -20.01
N GLY A 5 -4.10 22.77 -19.93
CA GLY A 5 -4.58 21.37 -20.00
C GLY A 5 -5.36 20.87 -18.77
N SER A 6 -5.04 21.34 -17.55
CA SER A 6 -5.76 20.91 -16.35
C SER A 6 -7.10 21.63 -16.15
N ARG A 7 -7.27 22.81 -16.77
CA ARG A 7 -8.51 23.61 -16.71
C ARG A 7 -9.70 23.02 -17.48
N GLN A 8 -9.53 21.87 -18.15
CA GLN A 8 -10.58 21.21 -18.93
C GLN A 8 -11.11 19.91 -18.30
N ARG A 9 -10.67 19.56 -17.08
CA ARG A 9 -11.13 18.36 -16.38
C ARG A 9 -12.12 18.71 -15.29
N TRP A 10 -13.25 18.01 -15.31
CA TRP A 10 -14.31 18.14 -14.32
C TRP A 10 -14.53 16.79 -13.65
N ARG A 11 -14.92 16.83 -12.38
CA ARG A 11 -15.35 15.66 -11.63
C ARG A 11 -16.87 15.65 -11.56
N VAL A 12 -17.48 14.51 -11.83
CA VAL A 12 -18.92 14.26 -11.63
C VAL A 12 -19.08 13.26 -10.49
N ARG A 13 -19.88 13.58 -9.49
CA ARG A 13 -20.12 12.77 -8.28
C ARG A 13 -21.62 12.63 -8.01
N GLY A 14 -21.98 11.66 -7.16
CA GLY A 14 -23.38 11.41 -6.84
C GLY A 14 -24.12 10.62 -7.92
N ILE A 15 -23.39 9.98 -8.84
CA ILE A 15 -23.99 9.15 -9.88
C ILE A 15 -24.48 7.86 -9.21
N LEU A 16 -25.76 7.53 -9.27
CA LEU A 16 -26.27 6.33 -8.62
C LEU A 16 -25.71 5.05 -9.27
N GLY A 17 -24.96 4.29 -8.48
CA GLY A 17 -24.27 3.07 -8.89
C GLY A 17 -25.18 1.85 -8.98
N ALA A 18 -26.44 1.92 -8.53
CA ALA A 18 -27.42 0.85 -8.72
C ALA A 18 -27.67 0.53 -10.21
N ALA A 19 -27.45 1.52 -11.09
CA ALA A 19 -27.54 1.35 -12.54
C ALA A 19 -26.25 0.81 -13.19
N GLN A 20 -25.13 0.71 -12.45
CA GLN A 20 -23.79 0.39 -12.96
C GLN A 20 -23.51 1.01 -14.34
N LEU A 21 -23.69 2.33 -14.45
CA LEU A 21 -23.59 2.99 -15.74
C LEU A 21 -22.23 2.73 -16.38
N SER A 22 -22.24 2.49 -17.68
CA SER A 22 -21.07 2.53 -18.55
C SER A 22 -20.66 3.98 -18.84
N LYS A 23 -19.45 4.16 -19.38
CA LYS A 23 -18.97 5.50 -19.76
C LYS A 23 -19.79 6.07 -20.90
N GLU A 24 -20.26 5.22 -21.80
CA GLU A 24 -21.09 5.54 -22.95
C GLU A 24 -22.46 6.04 -22.49
N GLU A 25 -23.12 5.30 -21.60
CA GLU A 25 -24.43 5.70 -21.04
C GLU A 25 -24.35 7.02 -20.28
N LEU A 26 -23.32 7.20 -19.43
CA LEU A 26 -23.14 8.47 -18.73
C LEU A 26 -22.82 9.62 -19.70
N THR A 27 -22.07 9.36 -20.77
CA THR A 27 -21.80 10.35 -21.81
C THR A 27 -23.11 10.79 -22.47
N ASP A 28 -23.97 9.85 -22.86
CA ASP A 28 -25.28 10.14 -23.47
C ASP A 28 -26.23 10.88 -22.53
N LEU A 29 -26.20 10.59 -21.23
CA LEU A 29 -26.97 11.31 -20.22
C LEU A 29 -26.51 12.76 -20.08
N LEU A 30 -25.19 12.99 -19.99
CA LEU A 30 -24.63 14.34 -19.89
C LEU A 30 -24.84 15.15 -21.16
N LEU A 31 -24.78 14.53 -22.35
CA LEU A 31 -25.06 15.18 -23.63
C LEU A 31 -26.51 15.64 -23.76
N ARG A 32 -27.46 14.85 -23.24
CA ARG A 32 -28.90 15.14 -23.33
C ARG A 32 -29.37 16.13 -22.27
N HIS A 33 -28.59 16.37 -21.22
CA HIS A 33 -29.02 17.23 -20.12
C HIS A 33 -29.11 18.71 -20.55
N PRO A 34 -30.30 19.37 -20.44
CA PRO A 34 -30.52 20.73 -20.98
C PRO A 34 -29.54 21.78 -20.44
N LEU A 35 -29.18 21.73 -19.15
CA LEU A 35 -28.25 22.69 -18.55
C LEU A 35 -26.78 22.50 -18.98
N LEU A 36 -26.46 21.37 -19.64
CA LEU A 36 -25.13 21.08 -20.15
C LEU A 36 -25.02 21.30 -21.67
N GLN A 37 -26.06 21.83 -22.30
CA GLN A 37 -26.06 22.19 -23.73
C GLN A 37 -25.47 23.58 -23.96
N HIS A 38 -24.85 23.78 -25.13
CA HIS A 38 -24.39 25.10 -25.57
C HIS A 38 -25.58 25.93 -26.11
N PRO A 39 -25.67 27.23 -25.81
CA PRO A 39 -26.85 28.06 -26.10
C PRO A 39 -27.12 28.30 -27.59
N SER A 40 -26.22 27.90 -28.48
CA SER A 40 -26.28 28.22 -29.91
C SER A 40 -27.00 27.16 -30.76
N GLY A 41 -27.35 25.99 -30.21
CA GLY A 41 -28.03 24.89 -30.94
C GLY A 41 -27.29 24.28 -32.15
N ALA A 42 -26.24 24.93 -32.65
CA ALA A 42 -25.60 24.63 -33.94
C ALA A 42 -24.25 23.89 -33.82
N ASN A 43 -23.81 23.57 -32.61
CA ASN A 43 -22.64 22.72 -32.34
C ASN A 43 -22.86 22.06 -30.97
N MET A 44 -23.10 20.74 -30.94
CA MET A 44 -23.27 20.01 -29.68
C MET A 44 -22.06 20.22 -28.78
N THR A 45 -22.28 20.49 -27.49
CA THR A 45 -21.23 20.43 -26.47
C THR A 45 -20.73 18.99 -26.42
N GLY A 46 -19.57 18.72 -27.05
CA GLY A 46 -18.92 17.43 -26.90
C GLY A 46 -18.54 17.23 -25.44
N VAL A 47 -19.02 16.16 -24.80
CA VAL A 47 -18.58 15.71 -23.49
C VAL A 47 -18.02 14.30 -23.63
N ARG A 48 -16.93 14.04 -22.92
CA ARG A 48 -16.29 12.73 -22.88
C ARG A 48 -16.07 12.32 -21.44
N VAL A 49 -16.70 11.22 -21.03
CA VAL A 49 -16.38 10.53 -19.79
C VAL A 49 -15.04 9.80 -19.97
N VAL A 50 -14.05 10.15 -19.17
CA VAL A 50 -12.70 9.57 -19.25
C VAL A 50 -12.48 8.50 -18.19
N THR A 51 -12.89 8.78 -16.95
CA THR A 51 -12.93 7.76 -15.91
C THR A 51 -14.34 7.60 -15.37
N LEU A 52 -14.65 6.41 -14.89
CA LEU A 52 -15.88 6.08 -14.18
C LEU A 52 -15.59 4.91 -13.25
N ALA A 53 -15.82 5.09 -11.96
CA ALA A 53 -15.49 4.10 -10.94
C ALA A 53 -16.46 4.21 -9.73
N PRO A 54 -16.62 3.17 -8.91
CA PRO A 54 -17.36 3.26 -7.65
C PRO A 54 -16.77 4.32 -6.71
N ASP A 55 -17.62 5.13 -6.06
CA ASP A 55 -17.19 6.11 -5.05
C ASP A 55 -17.00 5.40 -3.70
N VAL A 56 -15.82 5.55 -3.11
CA VAL A 56 -15.49 4.95 -1.81
C VAL A 56 -16.22 5.58 -0.63
N ARG A 57 -16.75 6.80 -0.79
CA ARG A 57 -17.46 7.51 0.28
C ARG A 57 -18.90 7.08 0.41
N TYR A 58 -19.50 6.65 -0.69
CA TYR A 58 -20.91 6.31 -0.76
C TYR A 58 -21.03 5.05 -1.62
N GLY A 59 -21.06 3.87 -0.98
CA GLY A 59 -20.90 2.58 -1.65
C GLY A 59 -21.92 2.24 -2.74
N ASN A 60 -23.00 3.02 -2.85
CA ASN A 60 -24.03 2.91 -3.88
C ASN A 60 -23.86 3.93 -5.02
N PHE A 61 -22.74 4.65 -5.09
CA PHE A 61 -22.53 5.71 -6.08
C PHE A 61 -21.26 5.48 -6.89
N GLN A 62 -21.19 6.12 -8.06
CA GLN A 62 -20.03 6.22 -8.92
C GLN A 62 -19.53 7.67 -8.98
N VAL A 63 -18.25 7.80 -9.31
CA VAL A 63 -17.55 9.06 -9.58
C VAL A 63 -16.88 8.97 -10.94
N ALA A 64 -16.94 10.07 -11.69
CA ALA A 64 -16.37 10.16 -13.02
C ALA A 64 -15.46 11.38 -13.16
N THR A 65 -14.51 11.30 -14.09
CA THR A 65 -13.86 12.47 -14.65
C THR A 65 -14.32 12.68 -16.08
N VAL A 66 -14.66 13.92 -16.41
CA VAL A 66 -15.19 14.30 -17.71
C VAL A 66 -14.38 15.43 -18.30
N ARG A 67 -14.37 15.50 -19.63
CA ARG A 67 -13.85 16.62 -20.40
C ARG A 67 -14.95 17.14 -21.29
N PHE A 68 -15.08 18.46 -21.36
CA PHE A 68 -15.95 19.12 -22.31
C PHE A 68 -15.09 19.73 -23.43
N ASP A 69 -15.45 19.46 -24.68
CA ASP A 69 -14.81 20.07 -25.85
C ASP A 69 -15.15 21.56 -25.93
N ARG A 70 -16.36 21.92 -25.49
CA ARG A 70 -16.81 23.29 -25.26
C ARG A 70 -17.51 23.36 -23.91
N LEU A 71 -17.20 24.38 -23.12
CA LEU A 71 -17.74 24.49 -21.77
C LEU A 71 -19.23 24.88 -21.83
N PRO A 72 -20.14 24.12 -21.18
CA PRO A 72 -21.54 24.50 -21.07
C PRO A 72 -21.73 25.84 -20.35
N THR A 73 -22.79 26.59 -20.67
CA THR A 73 -23.05 27.91 -20.07
C THR A 73 -23.11 27.84 -18.55
N LEU A 74 -23.82 26.85 -18.00
CA LEU A 74 -23.91 26.64 -16.56
C LEU A 74 -22.50 26.64 -15.93
N LEU A 75 -21.62 25.80 -16.45
CA LEU A 75 -20.26 25.64 -15.93
C LEU A 75 -19.36 26.85 -16.22
N ALA A 76 -19.60 27.57 -17.32
CA ALA A 76 -18.85 28.78 -17.67
C ALA A 76 -19.15 29.96 -16.74
N THR A 77 -20.34 29.99 -16.14
CA THR A 77 -20.75 31.05 -15.19
C THR A 77 -20.34 30.79 -13.74
N LEU A 78 -19.91 29.56 -13.41
CA LEU A 78 -19.46 29.22 -12.07
C LEU A 78 -18.11 29.84 -11.76
N LYS A 79 -17.92 30.27 -10.51
CA LYS A 79 -16.57 30.52 -10.02
C LYS A 79 -15.82 29.18 -9.99
N PRO A 80 -14.50 29.15 -10.23
CA PRO A 80 -13.73 27.91 -10.17
C PRO A 80 -13.83 27.15 -8.84
N SER A 81 -14.25 27.82 -7.76
CA SER A 81 -14.48 27.24 -6.44
C SER A 81 -15.83 26.56 -6.27
N ASP A 82 -16.81 26.85 -7.12
CA ASP A 82 -18.21 26.58 -6.86
C ASP A 82 -18.64 25.31 -7.62
N PRO A 83 -19.18 24.29 -6.93
CA PRO A 83 -19.75 23.14 -7.60
C PRO A 83 -21.08 23.51 -8.27
N ALA A 84 -21.42 22.83 -9.36
CA ALA A 84 -22.78 22.80 -9.91
C ALA A 84 -23.47 21.51 -9.48
N THR A 85 -24.75 21.60 -9.12
CA THR A 85 -25.61 20.42 -8.93
C THR A 85 -26.66 20.40 -10.03
N ILE A 86 -26.84 19.26 -10.66
CA ILE A 86 -27.87 19.01 -11.67
C ILE A 86 -28.54 17.66 -11.39
N SER A 87 -29.82 17.53 -11.73
CA SER A 87 -30.56 16.27 -11.58
C SER A 87 -30.48 15.47 -12.88
N LEU A 88 -29.93 14.25 -12.82
CA LEU A 88 -29.93 13.32 -13.94
C LEU A 88 -31.15 12.39 -13.84
N LEU A 89 -31.90 12.30 -14.94
CA LEU A 89 -32.91 11.28 -15.15
C LEU A 89 -32.23 9.97 -15.53
N LEU A 90 -32.06 9.08 -14.56
CA LEU A 90 -31.62 7.71 -14.75
C LEU A 90 -32.82 6.88 -15.23
N GLY A 91 -32.58 5.89 -16.11
CA GLY A 91 -33.66 5.04 -16.63
C GLY A 91 -34.55 4.46 -15.53
N ASN A 92 -35.85 4.34 -15.78
CA ASN A 92 -36.92 3.96 -14.83
C ASN A 92 -37.44 5.07 -13.88
N ASN A 93 -37.45 6.34 -14.32
CA ASN A 93 -37.96 7.50 -13.54
C ASN A 93 -37.23 7.75 -12.21
N LEU A 94 -35.97 7.33 -12.10
CA LEU A 94 -35.12 7.65 -10.96
C LEU A 94 -34.39 8.96 -11.28
N GLU A 95 -34.70 10.02 -10.54
CA GLU A 95 -33.93 11.27 -10.58
C GLU A 95 -32.86 11.24 -9.49
N ASP A 96 -31.62 11.53 -9.86
CA ASP A 96 -30.52 11.67 -8.91
C ASP A 96 -29.75 12.96 -9.12
N ASP A 97 -29.47 13.65 -8.02
CA ASP A 97 -28.67 14.86 -8.01
C ASP A 97 -27.19 14.52 -8.12
N ILE A 98 -26.60 14.86 -9.27
CA ILE A 98 -25.16 14.80 -9.46
C ILE A 98 -24.52 16.16 -9.21
N THR A 99 -23.30 16.12 -8.68
CA THR A 99 -22.46 17.30 -8.48
C THR A 99 -21.31 17.30 -9.48
N ILE A 100 -21.13 18.40 -10.20
CA ILE A 100 -20.03 18.66 -11.13
C ILE A 100 -19.12 19.73 -10.52
N ASP A 101 -17.84 19.40 -10.32
CA ASP A 101 -16.87 20.33 -9.73
C ASP A 101 -15.49 20.26 -10.38
N GLN A 102 -14.70 21.33 -10.26
CA GLN A 102 -13.29 21.37 -10.70
C GLN A 102 -12.30 21.25 -9.56
N ARG A 103 -12.73 21.23 -8.30
CA ARG A 103 -11.80 21.31 -7.15
C ARG A 103 -11.15 19.98 -6.83
N PHE A 104 -11.86 18.88 -7.07
CA PHE A 104 -11.39 17.54 -6.71
C PHE A 104 -11.13 17.35 -5.21
N ASP A 105 -11.75 18.14 -4.30
CA ASP A 105 -11.54 17.96 -2.86
C ASP A 105 -12.06 16.60 -2.36
N GLY A 106 -11.36 16.05 -1.38
CA GLY A 106 -11.58 14.71 -0.87
C GLY A 106 -11.05 13.64 -1.83
N ILE A 107 -11.44 12.40 -1.58
CA ILE A 107 -11.04 11.27 -2.43
C ILE A 107 -11.82 11.30 -3.75
N THR A 108 -11.09 11.14 -4.84
CA THR A 108 -11.62 10.87 -6.19
C THR A 108 -11.02 9.57 -6.71
N VAL A 109 -11.87 8.60 -7.03
CA VAL A 109 -11.44 7.35 -7.66
C VAL A 109 -11.27 7.57 -9.16
N LEU A 110 -10.09 7.25 -9.67
CA LEU A 110 -9.75 7.38 -11.09
C LEU A 110 -9.94 6.08 -11.85
N SER A 111 -9.68 4.96 -11.18
CA SER A 111 -9.91 3.62 -11.71
C SER A 111 -10.12 2.67 -10.55
N ALA A 112 -10.99 1.69 -10.73
CA ALA A 112 -11.17 0.58 -9.80
C ALA A 112 -11.24 -0.72 -10.60
N PRO A 113 -10.51 -1.78 -10.18
CA PRO A 113 -10.61 -3.07 -10.81
C PRO A 113 -11.89 -3.80 -10.39
N PRO A 114 -12.26 -4.91 -11.06
CA PRO A 114 -13.28 -5.81 -10.57
C PRO A 114 -13.00 -6.23 -9.12
N LEU A 115 -14.05 -6.41 -8.33
CA LEU A 115 -13.91 -6.69 -6.89
C LEU A 115 -13.06 -7.94 -6.59
N GLN A 116 -13.11 -8.94 -7.47
CA GLN A 116 -12.35 -10.19 -7.35
C GLN A 116 -10.85 -10.01 -7.64
N GLU A 117 -10.49 -8.99 -8.40
CA GLU A 117 -9.10 -8.68 -8.79
C GLU A 117 -8.50 -7.56 -7.92
N HIS A 118 -9.30 -6.93 -7.06
CA HIS A 118 -8.89 -5.79 -6.25
C HIS A 118 -8.03 -6.22 -5.04
N THR A 119 -6.72 -6.02 -5.13
CA THR A 119 -5.77 -6.39 -4.06
C THR A 119 -5.15 -5.21 -3.33
N VAL A 120 -5.13 -4.02 -3.95
CA VAL A 120 -4.45 -2.84 -3.39
C VAL A 120 -5.17 -1.53 -3.74
N ASP A 121 -5.10 -0.59 -2.81
CA ASP A 121 -5.47 0.80 -3.01
C ASP A 121 -4.21 1.67 -3.18
N ILE A 122 -4.21 2.58 -4.15
CA ILE A 122 -3.15 3.57 -4.36
C ILE A 122 -3.78 4.96 -4.23
N LEU A 123 -3.31 5.75 -3.27
CA LEU A 123 -3.79 7.12 -3.03
C LEU A 123 -2.67 8.14 -3.25
N ALA A 124 -2.85 9.03 -4.21
CA ALA A 124 -1.93 10.13 -4.47
C ALA A 124 -2.43 11.45 -3.86
N VAL A 125 -1.55 12.13 -3.15
CA VAL A 125 -1.81 13.38 -2.41
C VAL A 125 -0.93 14.48 -3.00
N SER A 126 -1.57 15.53 -3.52
CA SER A 126 -0.90 16.64 -4.19
C SER A 126 -0.24 17.63 -3.22
N GLY A 127 0.63 18.51 -3.72
CA GLY A 127 1.32 19.54 -2.91
C GLY A 127 0.53 20.83 -2.67
N LEU A 128 1.19 21.79 -2.00
CA LEU A 128 0.67 23.12 -1.66
C LEU A 128 0.27 23.91 -2.92
N GLY A 129 -0.86 24.63 -2.87
CA GLY A 129 -1.30 25.52 -3.94
C GLY A 129 -1.57 24.81 -5.27
N SER A 130 -1.70 23.48 -5.24
CA SER A 130 -1.79 22.63 -6.42
C SER A 130 -3.19 22.05 -6.59
N HIS A 131 -3.53 21.68 -7.82
CA HIS A 131 -4.83 21.12 -8.16
C HIS A 131 -4.72 19.59 -8.15
N ALA A 132 -5.52 18.89 -7.33
CA ALA A 132 -5.38 17.44 -7.09
C ALA A 132 -5.24 16.58 -8.36
N PHE A 133 -6.09 16.80 -9.37
CA PHE A 133 -5.95 16.12 -10.67
C PHE A 133 -4.76 16.67 -11.49
N GLY A 134 -4.73 17.98 -11.74
CA GLY A 134 -3.74 18.65 -12.58
C GLY A 134 -2.28 18.52 -12.13
N SER A 135 -2.02 18.25 -10.85
CA SER A 135 -0.67 18.04 -10.32
C SER A 135 0.04 16.86 -10.98
N PHE A 136 -0.72 15.84 -11.42
CA PHE A 136 -0.20 14.62 -12.03
C PHE A 136 -0.35 14.59 -13.56
N VAL A 137 -0.76 15.71 -14.16
CA VAL A 137 -0.95 15.84 -15.62
C VAL A 137 0.32 16.41 -16.25
N HIS A 138 0.90 15.69 -17.21
CA HIS A 138 2.01 16.20 -18.00
C HIS A 138 1.60 17.44 -18.80
N LYS A 139 2.40 18.50 -18.70
CA LYS A 139 2.03 19.85 -19.17
C LYS A 139 1.82 19.90 -20.69
N VAL A 140 2.57 19.09 -21.44
CA VAL A 140 2.56 19.11 -22.92
C VAL A 140 1.57 18.09 -23.48
N SER A 141 1.71 16.82 -23.10
CA SER A 141 0.86 15.74 -23.64
C SER A 141 -0.55 15.72 -23.05
N GLY A 142 -0.75 16.34 -21.88
CA GLY A 142 -2.01 16.24 -21.14
C GLY A 142 -2.25 14.85 -20.53
N HIS A 143 -1.24 13.98 -20.58
CA HIS A 143 -1.27 12.62 -20.03
C HIS A 143 -1.34 12.65 -18.51
N MET A 144 -2.30 11.94 -17.93
CA MET A 144 -2.46 11.81 -16.49
C MET A 144 -2.15 10.36 -16.10
N TRP A 145 -0.89 10.08 -15.78
CA TRP A 145 -0.40 8.71 -15.66
C TRP A 145 -1.15 7.84 -14.64
N LEU A 146 -1.69 8.42 -13.56
CA LEU A 146 -2.49 7.69 -12.56
C LEU A 146 -3.83 7.17 -13.13
N SER A 147 -4.46 7.87 -14.10
CA SER A 147 -5.66 7.38 -14.79
C SER A 147 -5.37 6.69 -16.11
N ASP A 148 -4.29 7.11 -16.79
CA ASP A 148 -4.07 6.82 -18.20
C ASP A 148 -3.04 5.72 -18.42
N SER A 149 -2.18 5.35 -17.46
CA SER A 149 -1.20 4.25 -17.60
C SER A 149 -1.28 3.27 -16.45
N LEU A 150 -1.23 3.78 -15.21
CA LEU A 150 -1.18 2.96 -14.01
C LEU A 150 -2.28 1.89 -13.92
N PRO A 151 -3.55 2.15 -14.32
CA PRO A 151 -4.58 1.10 -14.28
C PRO A 151 -4.31 -0.07 -15.24
N ARG A 152 -3.59 0.15 -16.35
CA ARG A 152 -3.17 -0.93 -17.26
C ARG A 152 -1.98 -1.70 -16.71
N ASP A 153 -1.05 -1.00 -16.09
CA ASP A 153 0.22 -1.56 -15.59
C ASP A 153 0.08 -2.21 -14.20
N ARG A 154 -0.96 -1.84 -13.44
CA ARG A 154 -1.36 -2.38 -12.14
C ARG A 154 -2.86 -2.71 -12.13
N LYS A 155 -3.25 -3.74 -12.88
CA LYS A 155 -4.66 -4.13 -13.09
C LYS A 155 -5.42 -4.48 -11.81
N SER A 156 -4.72 -4.87 -10.75
CA SER A 156 -5.28 -5.23 -9.45
C SER A 156 -5.45 -4.03 -8.49
N ALA A 157 -5.07 -2.83 -8.93
CA ALA A 157 -5.03 -1.63 -8.10
C ALA A 157 -6.21 -0.68 -8.35
N ARG A 158 -6.88 -0.26 -7.27
CA ARG A 158 -7.76 0.92 -7.31
C ARG A 158 -6.90 2.17 -7.14
N VAL A 159 -6.99 3.08 -8.10
CA VAL A 159 -6.16 4.30 -8.12
C VAL A 159 -7.01 5.51 -7.78
N MET A 160 -6.53 6.32 -6.85
CA MET A 160 -7.23 7.46 -6.27
C MET A 160 -6.32 8.68 -6.13
N ILE A 161 -6.94 9.85 -6.15
CA ILE A 161 -6.31 11.11 -5.76
C ILE A 161 -7.06 11.73 -4.58
N TYR A 162 -6.34 12.51 -3.77
CA TYR A 162 -6.90 13.30 -2.68
C TYR A 162 -6.63 14.79 -2.91
N GLY A 163 -7.71 15.58 -2.94
CA GLY A 163 -7.64 17.04 -2.97
C GLY A 163 -7.99 17.68 -1.63
N TYR A 164 -7.39 18.83 -1.37
CA TYR A 164 -7.62 19.66 -0.19
C TYR A 164 -7.37 21.13 -0.52
N ASP A 165 -7.99 22.03 0.25
CA ASP A 165 -7.83 23.47 0.03
C ASP A 165 -6.49 23.95 0.59
N SER A 166 -5.57 24.29 -0.31
CA SER A 166 -4.23 24.80 0.03
C SER A 166 -3.82 25.95 -0.87
N LYS A 167 -4.79 26.72 -1.37
CA LYS A 167 -4.55 27.87 -2.25
C LYS A 167 -3.53 28.83 -1.63
N LEU A 168 -2.64 29.37 -2.46
CA LEU A 168 -1.66 30.38 -2.05
C LEU A 168 -2.22 31.80 -2.05
N GLN A 169 -3.18 32.08 -2.92
CA GLN A 169 -3.81 33.38 -3.09
C GLN A 169 -5.33 33.23 -2.93
N ASP A 170 -5.96 34.29 -2.42
CA ASP A 170 -7.38 34.36 -2.07
C ASP A 170 -7.80 33.23 -1.12
N ALA A 171 -6.92 32.92 -0.17
CA ALA A 171 -7.16 31.87 0.82
C ALA A 171 -8.16 32.34 1.88
N ALA A 172 -9.25 31.60 2.04
CA ALA A 172 -10.22 31.81 3.11
C ALA A 172 -9.96 30.93 4.34
N SER A 173 -9.15 29.88 4.18
CA SER A 173 -8.85 28.90 5.23
C SER A 173 -7.60 29.28 6.02
N PHE A 174 -7.67 29.18 7.34
CA PHE A 174 -6.54 29.28 8.27
C PHE A 174 -6.00 27.90 8.70
N ALA A 175 -6.48 26.82 8.06
CA ALA A 175 -6.09 25.46 8.41
C ALA A 175 -4.57 25.26 8.38
N GLN A 176 -4.05 24.64 9.43
CA GLN A 176 -2.64 24.32 9.56
C GLN A 176 -2.36 22.87 9.13
N MET A 177 -1.08 22.47 9.17
CA MET A 177 -0.65 21.13 8.77
C MET A 177 -1.40 20.01 9.52
N ASP A 178 -1.61 20.19 10.83
CA ASP A 178 -2.29 19.23 11.70
C ASP A 178 -3.79 19.08 11.32
N ASP A 179 -4.47 20.17 10.96
CA ASP A 179 -5.87 20.17 10.52
C ASP A 179 -6.04 19.44 9.18
N LEU A 180 -5.12 19.72 8.25
CA LEU A 180 -5.10 19.07 6.94
C LEU A 180 -4.76 17.58 7.09
N GLY A 181 -3.79 17.25 7.95
CA GLY A 181 -3.46 15.87 8.32
C GLY A 181 -4.63 15.12 8.94
N THR A 182 -5.39 15.77 9.83
CA THR A 182 -6.62 15.22 10.43
C THR A 182 -7.68 14.92 9.36
N THR A 183 -7.83 15.81 8.38
CA THR A 183 -8.81 15.65 7.31
C THR A 183 -8.42 14.53 6.35
N LEU A 184 -7.13 14.37 6.08
CA LEU A 184 -6.60 13.22 5.34
C LEU A 184 -6.80 11.92 6.14
N LEU A 185 -6.44 11.88 7.42
CA LEU A 185 -6.65 10.73 8.30
C LEU A 185 -8.10 10.26 8.26
N ARG A 186 -9.08 11.16 8.43
CA ARG A 186 -10.51 10.80 8.34
C ARG A 186 -10.88 10.16 7.00
N SER A 187 -10.23 10.58 5.92
CA SER A 187 -10.44 10.01 4.58
C SER A 187 -9.80 8.62 4.45
N LEU A 188 -8.61 8.43 5.01
CA LEU A 188 -7.94 7.13 5.09
C LEU A 188 -8.77 6.13 5.91
N LEU A 189 -9.30 6.55 7.06
CA LEU A 189 -10.14 5.70 7.92
C LEU A 189 -11.42 5.25 7.20
N ARG A 190 -12.06 6.14 6.43
CA ARG A 190 -13.20 5.77 5.59
C ARG A 190 -12.82 4.76 4.51
N LEU A 191 -11.68 4.97 3.85
CA LEU A 191 -11.18 4.05 2.83
C LEU A 191 -10.97 2.64 3.40
N LEU A 192 -10.27 2.57 4.54
CA LEU A 192 -10.01 1.33 5.28
C LEU A 192 -11.31 0.67 5.76
N ALA A 193 -12.31 1.45 6.21
CA ALA A 193 -13.62 0.93 6.62
C ALA A 193 -14.51 0.46 5.46
N SER A 194 -14.44 1.12 4.29
CA SER A 194 -15.30 0.87 3.11
C SER A 194 -14.99 -0.43 2.34
N SER A 195 -14.01 -1.20 2.80
CA SER A 195 -13.56 -2.39 2.09
C SER A 195 -14.48 -3.58 2.40
N SER A 196 -15.57 -3.69 1.61
CA SER A 196 -16.61 -4.73 1.63
C SER A 196 -16.10 -6.14 1.27
N GLY A 197 -15.05 -6.58 1.96
CA GLY A 197 -14.30 -7.83 1.70
C GLY A 197 -13.11 -8.04 2.64
N GLY A 198 -12.76 -7.06 3.48
CA GLY A 198 -11.63 -7.08 4.40
C GLY A 198 -10.73 -5.86 4.22
N GLN A 199 -9.82 -5.61 5.17
CA GLN A 199 -8.95 -4.42 5.15
C GLN A 199 -7.92 -4.52 4.01
N ARG A 200 -8.00 -3.65 3.00
CA ARG A 200 -7.07 -3.67 1.84
C ARG A 200 -5.78 -2.94 2.13
N ARG A 201 -4.70 -3.41 1.51
CA ARG A 201 -3.42 -2.70 1.54
C ARG A 201 -3.52 -1.37 0.81
N LEU A 202 -2.80 -0.39 1.33
CA LEU A 202 -2.77 0.97 0.86
C LEU A 202 -1.33 1.36 0.54
N VAL A 203 -1.13 1.90 -0.66
CA VAL A 203 0.09 2.58 -1.07
C VAL A 203 -0.21 4.08 -1.13
N LEU A 204 0.67 4.87 -0.53
CA LEU A 204 0.53 6.32 -0.50
C LEU A 204 1.56 6.97 -1.42
N ILE A 205 1.12 7.93 -2.22
CA ILE A 205 2.01 8.76 -3.05
C ILE A 205 1.87 10.19 -2.56
N GLY A 206 2.96 10.80 -2.10
CA GLY A 206 2.96 12.16 -1.55
C GLY A 206 3.86 13.08 -2.35
N HIS A 207 3.29 14.13 -2.95
CA HIS A 207 4.08 15.21 -3.57
C HIS A 207 4.18 16.42 -2.64
N SER A 208 5.40 16.88 -2.37
CA SER A 208 5.67 18.08 -1.58
C SER A 208 4.88 18.09 -0.25
N LEU A 209 4.07 19.12 0.02
CA LEU A 209 3.18 19.19 1.20
C LEU A 209 2.32 17.94 1.38
N GLY A 210 1.85 17.31 0.29
CA GLY A 210 1.05 16.09 0.36
C GLY A 210 1.75 14.94 1.07
N GLY A 211 3.08 14.85 0.94
CA GLY A 211 3.89 13.88 1.70
C GLY A 211 3.98 14.20 3.18
N LEU A 212 4.03 15.48 3.56
CA LEU A 212 3.97 15.90 4.96
C LEU A 212 2.58 15.62 5.57
N LEU A 213 1.50 15.81 4.81
CA LEU A 213 0.15 15.47 5.26
C LEU A 213 -0.02 13.97 5.47
N ILE A 214 0.57 13.14 4.60
CA ILE A 214 0.63 11.68 4.80
C ILE A 214 1.31 11.37 6.13
N LYS A 215 2.49 11.96 6.40
CA LYS A 215 3.21 11.74 7.66
C LYS A 215 2.41 12.17 8.87
N GLU A 216 1.75 13.32 8.79
CA GLU A 216 0.91 13.81 9.87
C GLU A 216 -0.28 12.89 10.15
N ALA A 217 -0.97 12.42 9.11
CA ALA A 217 -2.07 11.46 9.26
C ALA A 217 -1.59 10.13 9.88
N LEU A 218 -0.39 9.65 9.52
CA LEU A 218 0.19 8.43 10.07
C LEU A 218 0.67 8.62 11.53
N ASN A 219 1.21 9.79 11.87
CA ASN A 219 1.55 10.14 13.25
C ASN A 219 0.30 10.12 14.14
N GLN A 220 -0.78 10.76 13.70
CA GLN A 220 -2.05 10.77 14.44
C GLN A 220 -2.65 9.36 14.55
N MET A 221 -2.48 8.52 13.52
CA MET A 221 -2.89 7.11 13.56
C MET A 221 -2.07 6.29 14.56
N HIS A 222 -0.76 6.57 14.66
CA HIS A 222 0.13 5.92 15.63
C HIS A 222 -0.17 6.32 17.07
N ASP A 223 -0.42 7.62 17.32
CA ASP A 223 -0.70 8.17 18.64
C ASP A 223 -2.04 7.68 19.23
N ASP A 224 -2.98 7.21 18.38
CA ASP A 224 -4.23 6.57 18.81
C ASP A 224 -4.09 5.04 18.87
N ALA A 225 -4.14 4.48 20.09
CA ALA A 225 -4.03 3.04 20.33
C ALA A 225 -5.04 2.17 19.55
N LYS A 226 -6.24 2.70 19.22
CA LYS A 226 -7.25 1.96 18.44
C LYS A 226 -6.92 1.95 16.95
N LEU A 227 -6.28 3.01 16.46
CA LEU A 227 -5.96 3.21 15.06
C LEU A 227 -4.57 2.69 14.69
N SER A 228 -3.64 2.61 15.63
CA SER A 228 -2.24 2.20 15.38
C SER A 228 -2.12 0.85 14.66
N ARG A 229 -3.03 -0.10 14.91
CA ARG A 229 -3.07 -1.38 14.18
C ARG A 229 -3.35 -1.23 12.67
N LEU A 230 -4.02 -0.16 12.26
CA LEU A 230 -4.36 0.09 10.86
C LEU A 230 -3.14 0.51 10.03
N LEU A 231 -2.06 0.94 10.69
CA LEU A 231 -0.78 1.24 10.04
C LEU A 231 -0.21 0.03 9.28
N ALA A 232 -0.53 -1.19 9.73
CA ALA A 232 -0.12 -2.43 9.08
C ALA A 232 -0.67 -2.58 7.65
N PHE A 233 -1.75 -1.86 7.31
CA PHE A 233 -2.31 -1.87 5.95
C PHE A 233 -1.56 -0.92 5.02
N ILE A 234 -0.70 -0.03 5.53
CA ILE A 234 0.17 0.79 4.70
C ILE A 234 1.34 -0.09 4.22
N SER A 235 1.28 -0.46 2.94
CA SER A 235 2.24 -1.38 2.32
C SER A 235 3.48 -0.68 1.75
N GLY A 236 3.38 0.61 1.43
CA GLY A 236 4.50 1.41 0.97
C GLY A 236 4.14 2.87 0.75
N ILE A 237 5.18 3.71 0.67
CA ILE A 237 5.03 5.15 0.42
C ILE A 237 6.05 5.61 -0.62
N LEU A 238 5.59 6.37 -1.63
CA LEU A 238 6.44 7.04 -2.59
C LEU A 238 6.35 8.56 -2.35
N PHE A 239 7.47 9.18 -1.99
CA PHE A 239 7.58 10.60 -1.71
C PHE A 239 8.28 11.33 -2.85
N PHE A 240 7.69 12.42 -3.33
CA PHE A 240 8.22 13.26 -4.40
C PHE A 240 8.50 14.67 -3.86
N GLY A 241 9.76 15.03 -3.69
CA GLY A 241 10.19 16.36 -3.24
C GLY A 241 9.59 16.77 -1.89
N VAL A 242 9.45 15.85 -0.94
CA VAL A 242 8.79 16.16 0.35
C VAL A 242 9.74 16.95 1.24
N PRO A 243 9.41 18.18 1.66
CA PRO A 243 10.37 19.04 2.34
C PRO A 243 10.49 18.72 3.83
N ASN A 244 11.13 17.59 4.16
CA ASN A 244 11.25 17.11 5.55
C ASN A 244 12.08 18.04 6.44
N ASN A 245 13.06 18.74 5.85
CA ASN A 245 13.88 19.79 6.47
C ASN A 245 13.45 21.20 6.03
N GLY A 246 12.27 21.33 5.42
CA GLY A 246 11.75 22.58 4.87
C GLY A 246 12.17 22.80 3.42
N MET A 247 11.67 23.91 2.87
CA MET A 247 11.84 24.33 1.47
C MET A 247 12.12 25.84 1.36
N GLU A 248 12.53 26.26 0.16
CA GLU A 248 12.55 27.68 -0.23
C GLU A 248 11.12 28.23 -0.30
N ILE A 249 10.85 29.27 0.49
CA ILE A 249 9.54 29.92 0.54
C ILE A 249 9.58 31.42 0.23
N ARG A 250 10.76 32.01 -0.01
CA ARG A 250 10.92 33.46 -0.24
C ARG A 250 10.02 33.97 -1.37
N SER A 251 9.81 33.17 -2.42
CA SER A 251 8.91 33.53 -3.51
C SER A 251 7.43 33.31 -3.20
N LEU A 252 7.09 32.53 -2.17
CA LEU A 252 5.71 32.26 -1.75
C LEU A 252 5.23 33.29 -0.72
N THR A 253 6.12 33.77 0.15
CA THR A 253 5.79 34.76 1.20
C THR A 253 5.08 36.01 0.66
N PRO A 254 5.51 36.62 -0.46
CA PRO A 254 4.82 37.77 -1.04
C PRO A 254 3.44 37.44 -1.63
N ILE A 255 3.22 36.19 -2.07
CA ILE A 255 1.92 35.75 -2.62
C ILE A 255 0.90 35.66 -1.49
N VAL A 256 1.30 35.07 -0.36
CA VAL A 256 0.40 34.93 0.80
C VAL A 256 0.19 36.26 1.53
N GLY A 257 1.21 37.10 1.67
CA GLY A 257 1.08 38.35 2.43
C GLY A 257 0.55 38.07 3.84
N ASP A 258 -0.52 38.77 4.24
CA ASP A 258 -1.19 38.59 5.54
C ASP A 258 -2.44 37.69 5.46
N GLN A 259 -2.55 36.87 4.42
CA GLN A 259 -3.67 35.95 4.27
C GLN A 259 -3.70 34.87 5.36
N PRO A 260 -4.88 34.29 5.66
CA PRO A 260 -5.05 33.27 6.71
C PRO A 260 -4.14 32.03 6.59
N ASN A 261 -3.72 31.68 5.37
CA ASN A 261 -2.84 30.54 5.09
C ASN A 261 -1.35 30.81 5.32
N ARG A 262 -0.95 32.04 5.73
CA ARG A 262 0.46 32.41 5.91
C ARG A 262 1.20 31.47 6.85
N ALA A 263 0.60 31.13 8.00
CA ALA A 263 1.21 30.26 9.00
C ALA A 263 1.53 28.85 8.45
N LEU A 264 0.67 28.32 7.56
CA LEU A 264 0.93 27.06 6.87
C LEU A 264 2.17 27.17 5.97
N VAL A 265 2.30 28.24 5.18
CA VAL A 265 3.47 28.44 4.30
C VAL A 265 4.75 28.64 5.10
N GLU A 266 4.71 29.43 6.17
CA GLU A 266 5.85 29.65 7.05
C GLU A 266 6.32 28.36 7.76
N SER A 267 5.40 27.45 8.09
CA SER A 267 5.73 26.14 8.66
C SER A 267 6.58 25.25 7.74
N LEU A 268 6.61 25.55 6.44
CA LEU A 268 7.42 24.85 5.43
C LEU A 268 8.81 25.44 5.26
N SER A 269 9.11 26.56 5.91
CA SER A 269 10.40 27.24 5.76
C SER A 269 11.57 26.38 6.23
N ARG A 270 12.63 26.31 5.43
CA ARG A 270 13.91 25.71 5.86
C ARG A 270 14.64 26.51 6.94
N ILE A 271 14.29 27.78 7.16
CA ILE A 271 14.96 28.65 8.13
C ILE A 271 14.55 28.30 9.57
N ASN A 272 13.28 27.95 9.79
CA ASN A 272 12.73 27.62 11.11
C ASN A 272 11.91 26.32 11.08
N PRO A 273 12.53 25.16 10.82
CA PRO A 273 11.82 23.91 10.55
C PRO A 273 11.33 23.19 11.83
N ASN A 274 10.97 23.91 12.90
CA ASN A 274 10.62 23.31 14.20
C ASN A 274 9.38 22.41 14.11
N VAL A 275 8.35 22.85 13.36
CA VAL A 275 7.14 22.06 13.11
C VAL A 275 7.51 20.76 12.38
N LEU A 276 8.33 20.86 11.33
CA LEU A 276 8.79 19.73 10.52
C LEU A 276 9.69 18.78 11.31
N LYS A 277 10.54 19.31 12.19
CA LYS A 277 11.38 18.51 13.10
C LYS A 277 10.52 17.72 14.08
N SER A 278 9.51 18.35 14.68
CA SER A 278 8.56 17.67 15.57
C SER A 278 7.81 16.55 14.84
N GLN A 279 7.27 16.84 13.65
CA GLN A 279 6.59 15.84 12.83
C GLN A 279 7.50 14.65 12.47
N ARG A 280 8.74 14.92 12.08
CA ARG A 280 9.72 13.89 11.72
C ARG A 280 10.04 12.97 12.88
N ASN A 281 10.32 13.52 14.06
CA ASN A 281 10.61 12.73 15.26
C ASN A 281 9.43 11.80 15.63
N LYS A 282 8.18 12.22 15.36
CA LYS A 282 7.02 11.35 15.51
C LYS A 282 6.96 10.29 14.41
N PHE A 283 7.24 10.68 13.17
CA PHE A 283 7.20 9.79 12.02
C PHE A 283 8.26 8.69 12.08
N GLU A 284 9.42 8.97 12.67
CA GLU A 284 10.44 7.95 12.97
C GLU A 284 9.86 6.79 13.79
N LYS A 285 9.05 7.08 14.81
CA LYS A 285 8.37 6.04 15.61
C LYS A 285 7.39 5.20 14.80
N VAL A 286 6.69 5.82 13.83
CA VAL A 286 5.82 5.09 12.90
C VAL A 286 6.64 4.11 12.07
N THR A 287 7.80 4.55 11.55
CA THR A 287 8.68 3.70 10.73
C THR A 287 9.37 2.61 11.55
N GLU A 288 9.67 2.87 12.83
CA GLU A 288 10.18 1.86 13.76
C GLU A 288 9.14 0.78 14.06
N GLN A 289 7.86 1.14 14.19
CA GLN A 289 6.77 0.17 14.32
C GLN A 289 6.57 -0.65 13.04
N LEU A 290 6.72 -0.01 11.88
CA LEU A 290 6.54 -0.62 10.57
C LEU A 290 7.88 -0.93 9.90
N LYS A 291 8.71 -1.80 10.51
CA LYS A 291 10.03 -2.16 9.95
C LYS A 291 9.98 -2.67 8.49
N ALA A 292 8.87 -3.26 8.08
CA ALA A 292 8.64 -3.73 6.70
C ALA A 292 8.12 -2.64 5.73
N LEU A 293 7.84 -1.42 6.20
CA LEU A 293 7.35 -0.33 5.35
C LEU A 293 8.46 0.12 4.40
N LYS A 294 8.24 -0.10 3.10
CA LYS A 294 9.12 0.39 2.06
C LYS A 294 8.76 1.82 1.69
N MET A 295 9.76 2.70 1.74
CA MET A 295 9.63 4.09 1.34
C MET A 295 10.64 4.42 0.25
N TYR A 296 10.18 5.12 -0.78
CA TYR A 296 11.03 5.60 -1.88
C TYR A 296 10.93 7.11 -2.00
N CYS A 297 12.06 7.78 -2.18
CA CYS A 297 12.13 9.23 -2.27
C CYS A 297 12.69 9.68 -3.62
N PHE A 298 11.89 10.44 -4.35
CA PHE A 298 12.24 11.08 -5.61
C PHE A 298 12.50 12.56 -5.34
N TYR A 299 13.62 13.10 -5.82
CA TYR A 299 14.01 14.50 -5.58
C TYR A 299 14.38 15.23 -6.88
N GLU A 300 14.15 16.55 -6.88
CA GLU A 300 14.45 17.41 -8.04
C GLU A 300 15.96 17.57 -8.23
N THR A 301 16.40 17.58 -9.48
CA THR A 301 17.77 17.95 -9.86
C THR A 301 17.84 19.12 -10.84
N GLU A 302 16.70 19.75 -11.12
CA GLU A 302 16.63 21.02 -11.85
C GLU A 302 15.95 22.08 -11.00
N GLU A 303 16.50 23.28 -10.99
CA GLU A 303 15.91 24.41 -10.28
C GLU A 303 14.53 24.78 -10.86
N SER A 304 13.59 25.16 -9.99
CA SER A 304 12.27 25.62 -10.41
C SER A 304 12.26 27.13 -10.67
N PRO A 305 11.52 27.64 -11.67
CA PRO A 305 11.25 29.07 -11.73
C PRO A 305 10.47 29.51 -10.49
N THR A 306 10.78 30.68 -9.95
CA THR A 306 10.06 31.24 -8.79
C THR A 306 8.96 32.21 -9.20
N ALA A 307 8.09 32.54 -8.25
CA ALA A 307 7.01 33.49 -8.47
C ALA A 307 7.51 34.94 -8.49
N GLU A 308 7.08 35.70 -9.49
CA GLU A 308 7.35 37.12 -9.68
C GLU A 308 6.08 37.81 -10.19
N ARG A 309 5.93 39.12 -9.95
CA ARG A 309 4.84 39.91 -10.53
C ARG A 309 5.21 40.36 -11.93
N ASP A 310 4.30 40.17 -12.87
CA ASP A 310 4.45 40.76 -14.19
C ASP A 310 4.11 42.26 -14.21
N ALA A 311 4.23 42.89 -15.37
CA ALA A 311 3.93 44.31 -15.56
C ALA A 311 2.46 44.69 -15.24
N ALA A 312 1.55 43.72 -15.23
CA ALA A 312 0.15 43.91 -14.85
C ALA A 312 -0.12 43.62 -13.36
N GLY A 313 0.92 43.32 -12.57
CA GLY A 313 0.83 42.99 -11.16
C GLY A 313 0.32 41.58 -10.88
N GLN A 314 0.21 40.72 -11.90
CA GLN A 314 -0.20 39.32 -11.75
C GLN A 314 1.00 38.43 -11.43
N TRP A 315 0.82 37.48 -10.51
CA TRP A 315 1.84 36.49 -10.22
C TRP A 315 2.06 35.59 -11.44
N LYS A 316 3.33 35.39 -11.83
CA LYS A 316 3.81 34.45 -12.85
C LYS A 316 5.02 33.67 -12.36
N MET A 317 5.18 32.45 -12.85
CA MET A 317 6.36 31.60 -12.55
C MET A 317 7.50 31.92 -13.52
N GLY A 318 7.97 33.17 -13.49
CA GLY A 318 9.00 33.70 -14.40
C GLY A 318 10.21 34.28 -13.68
N GLY A 319 10.22 34.25 -12.35
CA GLY A 319 11.31 34.80 -11.54
C GLY A 319 12.58 33.94 -11.58
N PRO A 320 13.60 34.33 -10.78
CA PRO A 320 14.85 33.59 -10.66
C PRO A 320 14.64 32.11 -10.39
N ARG A 321 15.53 31.27 -10.90
CA ARG A 321 15.45 29.83 -10.66
C ARG A 321 16.08 29.50 -9.31
N GLU A 322 15.44 28.59 -8.58
CA GLU A 322 15.88 28.15 -7.26
C GLU A 322 15.59 26.67 -7.08
N CYS A 323 16.46 25.95 -6.36
CA CYS A 323 16.13 24.64 -5.82
C CYS A 323 15.12 24.83 -4.68
N LEU A 324 13.90 24.32 -4.84
CA LEU A 324 12.85 24.54 -3.85
C LEU A 324 13.04 23.61 -2.66
N VAL A 325 13.35 22.35 -2.91
CA VAL A 325 13.57 21.32 -1.89
C VAL A 325 14.94 20.69 -2.09
N ASP A 326 15.85 20.97 -1.16
CA ASP A 326 17.18 20.36 -1.15
C ASP A 326 17.08 18.82 -1.16
N PRO A 327 17.94 18.09 -1.90
CA PRO A 327 17.93 16.64 -1.92
C PRO A 327 17.98 15.98 -0.53
N ASN A 328 18.76 16.55 0.41
CA ASN A 328 18.82 16.03 1.78
C ASN A 328 17.49 16.24 2.50
N SER A 329 16.79 17.36 2.25
CA SER A 329 15.42 17.58 2.74
C SER A 329 14.46 16.53 2.18
N ALA A 330 14.55 16.22 0.87
CA ALA A 330 13.66 15.27 0.22
C ALA A 330 13.78 13.82 0.74
N ILE A 331 15.00 13.38 1.07
CA ILE A 331 15.29 11.99 1.46
C ILE A 331 15.38 11.76 2.98
N ASP A 332 15.28 12.82 3.79
CA ASP A 332 15.59 12.74 5.23
C ASP A 332 14.71 11.77 6.02
N CYS A 333 13.51 11.46 5.55
CA CYS A 333 12.64 10.49 6.21
C CYS A 333 13.08 9.03 6.07
N LEU A 334 14.09 8.76 5.24
CA LEU A 334 14.71 7.46 5.17
C LEU A 334 15.74 7.32 6.30
N PRO A 335 15.87 6.13 6.90
CA PRO A 335 16.98 5.81 7.79
C PRO A 335 18.31 6.16 7.13
N PRO A 336 19.31 6.69 7.88
CA PRO A 336 20.59 7.14 7.30
C PRO A 336 21.25 6.11 6.37
N ARG A 337 21.18 4.82 6.72
CA ARG A 337 21.71 3.70 5.92
C ARG A 337 21.09 3.53 4.53
N LEU A 338 19.88 4.05 4.31
CA LEU A 338 19.12 3.89 3.06
C LEU A 338 19.15 5.15 2.16
N ARG A 339 19.65 6.28 2.66
CA ARG A 339 19.62 7.58 1.95
C ARG A 339 20.47 7.60 0.67
N HIS A 340 21.54 6.81 0.61
CA HIS A 340 22.44 6.70 -0.55
C HIS A 340 22.32 5.34 -1.25
N GLY A 341 21.15 4.70 -1.15
CA GLY A 341 20.89 3.36 -1.68
C GLY A 341 19.80 3.33 -2.76
N PRO A 342 19.23 2.15 -3.06
CA PRO A 342 18.24 1.97 -4.13
C PRO A 342 16.86 2.59 -3.82
N TYR A 343 16.73 3.29 -2.70
CA TYR A 343 15.47 3.91 -2.25
C TYR A 343 15.38 5.39 -2.61
N THR A 344 16.43 5.97 -3.19
CA THR A 344 16.48 7.39 -3.55
C THR A 344 16.70 7.56 -5.05
N PHE A 345 15.90 8.44 -5.66
CA PHE A 345 15.86 8.63 -7.10
C PHE A 345 16.09 10.11 -7.45
N PRO A 346 17.24 10.47 -8.04
CA PRO A 346 17.42 11.77 -8.67
C PRO A 346 16.55 11.86 -9.93
N VAL A 347 15.71 12.89 -10.02
CA VAL A 347 14.84 13.09 -11.18
C VAL A 347 15.22 14.40 -11.88
N PRO A 348 15.63 14.36 -13.17
CA PRO A 348 16.05 15.54 -13.96
C PRO A 348 14.85 16.39 -14.35
N ARG A 349 14.21 16.99 -13.34
CA ARG A 349 13.02 17.83 -13.46
C ARG A 349 12.96 18.82 -12.32
N THR A 350 12.20 19.89 -12.56
CA THR A 350 11.78 20.85 -11.52
C THR A 350 10.84 20.20 -10.49
N HIS A 351 10.77 20.78 -9.29
CA HIS A 351 9.86 20.38 -8.21
C HIS A 351 8.42 20.16 -8.67
N SER A 352 7.94 21.02 -9.56
CA SER A 352 6.57 20.98 -10.06
C SER A 352 6.34 19.86 -11.10
N ASP A 353 7.40 19.34 -11.71
CA ASP A 353 7.36 18.37 -12.80
C ASP A 353 7.77 16.95 -12.36
N LEU A 354 8.21 16.79 -11.10
CA LEU A 354 8.57 15.51 -10.48
C LEU A 354 7.51 14.40 -10.65
N VAL A 355 6.22 14.77 -10.67
CA VAL A 355 5.09 13.83 -10.71
C VAL A 355 4.32 13.86 -12.03
N LYS A 356 4.94 14.38 -13.10
CA LYS A 356 4.30 14.64 -14.40
C LYS A 356 4.97 13.87 -15.53
N PHE A 357 4.60 12.61 -15.69
CA PHE A 357 5.20 11.73 -16.70
C PHE A 357 4.53 11.86 -18.07
N ALA A 358 5.34 11.89 -19.12
CA ALA A 358 4.86 12.20 -20.48
C ALA A 358 3.91 11.13 -21.03
N ASP A 359 4.25 9.86 -20.79
CA ASP A 359 3.51 8.66 -21.17
C ASP A 359 4.04 7.44 -20.38
N HIS A 360 3.68 6.23 -20.81
CA HIS A 360 4.13 4.99 -20.16
C HIS A 360 5.57 4.58 -20.49
N HIS A 361 6.22 5.16 -21.49
CA HIS A 361 7.64 4.92 -21.81
C HIS A 361 8.58 5.93 -21.14
N ASP A 362 8.04 6.89 -20.39
CA ASP A 362 8.80 7.83 -19.59
C ASP A 362 9.68 7.06 -18.59
N ASN A 363 11.00 7.26 -18.64
CA ASN A 363 11.94 6.52 -17.80
C ASN A 363 11.65 6.71 -16.30
N GLN A 364 11.27 7.92 -15.88
CA GLN A 364 10.95 8.17 -14.47
C GLN A 364 9.61 7.56 -14.07
N TYR A 365 8.68 7.37 -15.01
CA TYR A 365 7.48 6.57 -14.76
C TYR A 365 7.83 5.08 -14.56
N GLN A 366 8.76 4.54 -15.33
CA GLN A 366 9.20 3.15 -15.17
C GLN A 366 9.84 2.91 -13.80
N ASP A 367 10.69 3.83 -13.33
CA ASP A 367 11.25 3.78 -11.96
C ASP A 367 10.14 3.73 -10.91
N VAL A 368 9.12 4.60 -11.05
CA VAL A 368 7.94 4.62 -10.16
C VAL A 368 7.17 3.30 -10.23
N LEU A 369 6.99 2.74 -11.42
CA LEU A 369 6.27 1.49 -11.62
C LEU A 369 7.01 0.31 -10.97
N ASP A 370 8.34 0.28 -11.04
CA ASP A 370 9.16 -0.75 -10.39
C ASP A 370 9.08 -0.64 -8.86
N CYS A 371 9.15 0.58 -8.31
CA CYS A 371 8.88 0.79 -6.88
C CYS A 371 7.47 0.31 -6.49
N LEU A 372 6.45 0.61 -7.31
CA LEU A 372 5.07 0.19 -7.06
C LEU A 372 4.94 -1.34 -7.06
N ARG A 373 5.56 -2.04 -8.02
CA ARG A 373 5.59 -3.52 -8.07
C ARG A 373 6.22 -4.12 -6.80
N GLU A 374 7.23 -3.45 -6.25
CA GLU A 374 7.91 -3.92 -5.05
C GLU A 374 7.08 -3.74 -3.77
N VAL A 375 6.36 -2.61 -3.63
CA VAL A 375 5.52 -2.35 -2.44
C VAL A 375 4.16 -3.02 -2.49
N CYS A 376 3.64 -3.26 -3.70
CA CYS A 376 2.38 -3.98 -3.90
C CYS A 376 2.58 -5.08 -4.95
N PRO A 377 2.99 -6.30 -4.57
CA PRO A 377 3.09 -7.40 -5.52
C PRO A 377 1.69 -7.82 -6.01
N ASP A 378 1.59 -8.30 -7.26
CA ASP A 378 0.31 -8.76 -7.84
C ASP A 378 -0.27 -10.00 -7.16
N GLN A 379 0.60 -10.80 -6.55
CA GLN A 379 0.21 -12.01 -5.81
C GLN A 379 1.05 -12.12 -4.55
N TYR A 380 0.40 -12.43 -3.43
CA TYR A 380 1.10 -12.66 -2.17
C TYR A 380 1.74 -14.04 -2.18
N LEU A 381 2.90 -14.15 -1.50
CA LEU A 381 3.60 -15.42 -1.36
C LEU A 381 2.72 -16.48 -0.67
N PHE A 382 1.90 -16.07 0.30
CA PHE A 382 0.99 -17.00 0.96
C PHE A 382 -0.09 -17.53 -0.01
N ASP A 383 -0.63 -16.69 -0.89
CA ASP A 383 -1.64 -17.12 -1.88
C ASP A 383 -1.08 -18.15 -2.88
N ARG A 384 0.23 -18.13 -3.13
CA ARG A 384 0.91 -19.13 -3.98
C ARG A 384 0.92 -20.52 -3.38
N LEU A 385 0.87 -20.65 -2.05
CA LEU A 385 0.81 -21.95 -1.38
C LEU A 385 -0.43 -22.72 -1.82
N ASN A 386 -1.55 -22.01 -1.99
CA ASN A 386 -2.85 -22.56 -2.35
C ASN A 386 -2.97 -22.98 -3.82
N GLY A 387 -2.04 -22.56 -4.68
CA GLY A 387 -2.10 -22.75 -6.13
C GLY A 387 -1.47 -24.03 -6.68
N SER A 388 -0.73 -24.80 -5.85
CA SER A 388 -0.06 -26.05 -6.28
C SER A 388 -0.32 -27.22 -5.34
N ARG A 389 -0.36 -28.44 -5.90
CA ARG A 389 -0.45 -29.71 -5.16
C ARG A 389 0.84 -30.06 -4.41
N ASP A 390 1.95 -29.38 -4.69
CA ASP A 390 3.27 -29.70 -4.13
C ASP A 390 3.49 -29.12 -2.72
N HIS A 391 2.68 -28.14 -2.31
CA HIS A 391 2.85 -27.47 -1.01
C HIS A 391 2.21 -28.24 0.14
N ILE A 392 1.45 -29.30 -0.13
CA ILE A 392 0.92 -30.14 0.94
C ILE A 392 1.03 -31.62 0.57
N SER A 393 1.64 -32.41 1.47
CA SER A 393 2.00 -33.81 1.20
C SER A 393 0.77 -34.72 0.98
N PRO A 394 0.61 -35.39 -0.17
CA PRO A 394 -0.61 -36.13 -0.54
C PRO A 394 -1.02 -37.26 0.43
N ASN A 395 -0.14 -37.68 1.33
CA ASN A 395 -0.42 -38.66 2.40
C ASN A 395 -1.28 -38.11 3.57
N HIS A 396 -2.02 -37.02 3.34
CA HIS A 396 -2.89 -36.28 4.27
C HIS A 396 -3.83 -37.09 5.15
N GLN A 397 -4.16 -38.33 4.80
CA GLN A 397 -5.32 -39.00 5.38
C GLN A 397 -5.19 -39.35 6.88
N LYS A 398 -4.08 -39.05 7.59
CA LYS A 398 -3.90 -39.54 8.99
C LYS A 398 -3.27 -38.62 10.06
N ARG A 399 -2.51 -37.54 9.78
CA ARG A 399 -1.83 -36.74 10.85
C ARG A 399 -1.57 -35.26 10.51
N TYR A 400 -2.07 -34.34 11.35
CA TYR A 400 -1.98 -32.88 11.21
C TYR A 400 -0.58 -32.31 10.94
N TRP A 401 0.48 -32.89 11.51
CA TRP A 401 1.84 -32.34 11.39
C TRP A 401 2.67 -32.94 10.26
N ARG A 402 2.19 -33.97 9.56
CA ARG A 402 2.95 -34.60 8.46
C ARG A 402 2.66 -33.98 7.09
N CYS A 403 1.88 -32.90 7.07
CA CYS A 403 1.42 -32.25 5.85
C CYS A 403 2.50 -31.38 5.20
N LEU A 404 3.45 -30.87 6.00
CA LEU A 404 4.49 -29.94 5.54
C LEU A 404 5.45 -30.59 4.54
N THR A 405 5.57 -29.96 3.37
CA THR A 405 6.57 -30.28 2.33
C THR A 405 7.75 -29.31 2.38
N LEU A 406 8.85 -29.67 1.71
CA LEU A 406 10.01 -28.78 1.59
C LEU A 406 9.66 -27.51 0.81
N ASP A 407 8.90 -27.64 -0.28
CA ASP A 407 8.49 -26.50 -1.12
C ASP A 407 7.64 -25.49 -0.33
N ALA A 408 6.72 -25.97 0.50
CA ALA A 408 5.96 -25.09 1.41
C ALA A 408 6.86 -24.42 2.45
N TYR A 409 7.82 -25.17 3.02
CA TYR A 409 8.78 -24.62 3.97
C TYR A 409 9.62 -23.49 3.34
N GLU A 410 10.12 -23.68 2.12
CA GLU A 410 10.87 -22.65 1.40
C GLU A 410 10.03 -21.42 1.08
N MET A 411 8.73 -21.59 0.85
CA MET A 411 7.83 -20.46 0.73
C MET A 411 7.63 -19.73 2.06
N TYR A 412 7.52 -20.45 3.18
CA TYR A 412 7.46 -19.84 4.50
C TYR A 412 8.72 -19.05 4.83
N GLU A 413 9.91 -19.54 4.46
CA GLU A 413 11.17 -18.81 4.59
C GLU A 413 11.13 -17.47 3.85
N LYS A 414 10.64 -17.45 2.60
CA LYS A 414 10.50 -16.21 1.83
C LYS A 414 9.51 -15.23 2.45
N ILE A 415 8.39 -15.74 2.99
CA ILE A 415 7.42 -14.92 3.74
C ILE A 415 8.08 -14.35 5.02
N TYR A 416 8.81 -15.19 5.77
CA TYR A 416 9.57 -14.78 6.95
C TYR A 416 10.60 -13.69 6.61
N ASP A 417 11.37 -13.85 5.55
CA ASP A 417 12.36 -12.87 5.10
C ASP A 417 11.74 -11.51 4.76
N CYS A 418 10.47 -11.48 4.33
CA CYS A 418 9.73 -10.25 4.04
C CYS A 418 9.19 -9.52 5.29
N CYS A 419 9.23 -10.14 6.47
CA CYS A 419 8.66 -9.57 7.70
C CYS A 419 9.59 -9.59 8.92
N LYS A 420 10.78 -10.20 8.82
CA LYS A 420 11.77 -10.20 9.90
C LYS A 420 12.41 -8.83 10.07
N ASP A 421 12.80 -8.53 11.30
CA ASP A 421 13.60 -7.37 11.67
C ASP A 421 15.10 -7.67 11.66
N ASP A 422 15.91 -6.63 11.93
CA ASP A 422 17.37 -6.73 11.95
C ASP A 422 17.85 -7.74 13.03
N GLU A 423 17.04 -8.01 14.06
CA GLU A 423 17.27 -9.02 15.09
C GLU A 423 16.73 -10.43 14.72
N GLY A 424 16.14 -10.59 13.54
CA GLY A 424 15.58 -11.86 13.05
C GLY A 424 14.21 -12.22 13.64
N ASN A 425 13.56 -11.30 14.35
CA ASN A 425 12.21 -11.45 14.89
C ASN A 425 11.15 -10.88 13.95
N VAL A 426 9.90 -11.33 14.08
CA VAL A 426 8.77 -10.89 13.26
C VAL A 426 7.79 -10.12 14.12
N ALA A 427 7.56 -8.86 13.78
CA ALA A 427 6.50 -8.05 14.36
C ALA A 427 5.14 -8.43 13.77
N TYR A 428 4.09 -8.50 14.59
CA TYR A 428 2.75 -8.87 14.11
C TYR A 428 2.24 -8.01 12.94
N PRO A 429 2.37 -6.66 12.95
CA PRO A 429 1.99 -5.83 11.81
C PRO A 429 2.70 -6.23 10.50
N CYS A 430 3.97 -6.61 10.59
CA CYS A 430 4.76 -7.03 9.43
C CYS A 430 4.32 -8.41 8.91
N PHE A 431 3.91 -9.30 9.81
CA PHE A 431 3.38 -10.62 9.47
C PHE A 431 2.05 -10.54 8.72
N ILE A 432 1.06 -9.82 9.26
CA ILE A 432 -0.27 -9.72 8.64
C ILE A 432 -0.22 -9.02 7.28
N ALA A 433 0.76 -8.15 7.08
CA ALA A 433 0.99 -7.49 5.80
C ALA A 433 1.30 -8.51 4.67
N GLN A 434 1.74 -9.73 4.97
CA GLN A 434 2.06 -10.75 3.96
C GLN A 434 0.83 -11.51 3.42
N PHE A 435 -0.38 -11.19 3.90
CA PHE A 435 -1.61 -11.89 3.54
C PHE A 435 -2.56 -10.97 2.79
N ASN A 436 -3.25 -11.53 1.79
CA ASN A 436 -4.34 -10.85 1.10
C ASN A 436 -5.64 -10.95 1.91
N VAL A 437 -5.72 -10.23 3.02
CA VAL A 437 -6.92 -10.24 3.89
C VAL A 437 -8.11 -9.44 3.31
N ALA A 438 -7.96 -8.89 2.11
CA ALA A 438 -8.90 -8.01 1.41
C ALA A 438 -9.92 -8.74 0.54
N THR A 439 -9.55 -9.95 0.09
CA THR A 439 -10.40 -10.82 -0.71
C THR A 439 -11.04 -11.83 0.22
N SER A 440 -12.25 -12.32 -0.10
CA SER A 440 -12.96 -13.38 0.64
C SER A 440 -12.23 -14.73 0.69
N SER A 441 -10.95 -14.76 0.31
CA SER A 441 -10.02 -15.88 0.41
C SER A 441 -9.55 -16.07 1.85
N LYS A 442 -9.34 -17.33 2.25
CA LYS A 442 -8.73 -17.66 3.54
C LYS A 442 -7.21 -17.39 3.46
N PRO A 443 -6.56 -16.94 4.56
CA PRO A 443 -7.11 -16.77 5.90
C PRO A 443 -7.61 -15.32 6.14
N THR A 444 -8.74 -15.18 6.83
CA THR A 444 -9.25 -13.87 7.26
C THR A 444 -8.37 -13.29 8.36
N LEU A 445 -8.39 -11.96 8.57
CA LEU A 445 -7.67 -11.32 9.67
C LEU A 445 -8.01 -11.96 11.04
N GLU A 446 -9.29 -12.28 11.28
CA GLU A 446 -9.71 -12.96 12.50
C GLU A 446 -9.10 -14.36 12.65
N THR A 447 -8.94 -15.08 11.53
CA THR A 447 -8.29 -16.40 11.53
C THR A 447 -6.80 -16.24 11.85
N ILE A 448 -6.15 -15.23 11.26
CA ILE A 448 -4.74 -14.93 11.54
C ILE A 448 -4.57 -14.53 13.02
N ASP A 449 -5.39 -13.62 13.55
CA ASP A 449 -5.39 -13.21 14.96
C ASP A 449 -5.52 -14.43 15.88
N LYS A 450 -6.51 -15.30 15.63
CA LYS A 450 -6.76 -16.50 16.42
C LYS A 450 -5.58 -17.47 16.37
N THR A 451 -5.06 -17.76 15.18
CA THR A 451 -3.95 -18.70 15.00
C THR A 451 -2.66 -18.16 15.61
N TRP A 452 -2.38 -16.87 15.45
CA TRP A 452 -1.28 -16.18 16.11
C TRP A 452 -1.37 -16.33 17.64
N LEU A 453 -2.56 -16.09 18.22
CA LEU A 453 -2.81 -16.20 19.65
C LEU A 453 -2.74 -17.63 20.22
N ARG A 454 -3.05 -18.67 19.43
CA ARG A 454 -3.02 -20.07 19.91
C ARG A 454 -1.64 -20.50 20.43
N LEU A 455 -0.57 -19.90 19.92
CA LEU A 455 0.79 -20.23 20.34
C LEU A 455 1.21 -19.57 21.67
N PHE A 456 0.34 -18.78 22.33
CA PHE A 456 0.62 -18.10 23.60
C PHE A 456 0.24 -18.91 24.86
N ARG A 457 1.07 -18.86 25.91
CA ARG A 457 0.86 -19.62 27.17
C ARG A 457 -0.20 -18.98 28.06
N ASP A 458 -0.14 -17.66 28.21
CA ASP A 458 -1.12 -16.83 28.90
C ASP A 458 -1.79 -15.94 27.86
N LYS A 459 -3.13 -15.94 27.76
CA LYS A 459 -3.85 -15.08 26.81
C LYS A 459 -3.57 -13.62 27.21
N PRO A 460 -2.78 -12.85 26.43
CA PRO A 460 -2.65 -11.42 26.72
C PRO A 460 -4.02 -10.77 26.53
N ALA A 461 -4.26 -9.62 27.15
CA ALA A 461 -5.37 -8.78 26.73
C ALA A 461 -5.26 -8.52 25.21
N ALA A 462 -6.38 -8.49 24.49
CA ALA A 462 -6.41 -8.31 23.03
C ALA A 462 -5.65 -7.06 22.54
N THR A 463 -5.37 -6.11 23.43
CA THR A 463 -4.59 -4.90 23.25
C THR A 463 -3.07 -5.08 23.10
N THR A 464 -2.50 -6.29 23.20
CA THR A 464 -1.03 -6.52 23.19
C THR A 464 -0.46 -7.12 21.90
N ILE A 465 -1.29 -7.55 20.93
CA ILE A 465 -0.79 -8.25 19.72
C ILE A 465 -0.11 -7.27 18.75
N ALA A 466 -0.65 -6.06 18.59
CA ALA A 466 -0.15 -5.09 17.62
C ALA A 466 1.31 -4.66 17.84
N THR A 467 1.85 -4.83 19.05
CA THR A 467 3.22 -4.47 19.44
C THR A 467 4.10 -5.70 19.71
N SER A 468 3.67 -6.89 19.30
CA SER A 468 4.35 -8.14 19.63
C SER A 468 5.41 -8.55 18.59
N HIS A 469 6.56 -9.04 19.05
CA HIS A 469 7.69 -9.53 18.23
C HIS A 469 8.01 -10.98 18.59
N TYR A 470 8.26 -11.84 17.59
CA TYR A 470 8.53 -13.27 17.82
C TYR A 470 9.67 -13.84 16.99
N SER A 471 10.25 -14.92 17.48
CA SER A 471 11.30 -15.65 16.76
C SER A 471 10.79 -16.28 15.47
N LYS A 472 11.73 -16.56 14.56
CA LYS A 472 11.50 -17.29 13.31
C LYS A 472 10.63 -18.54 13.48
N GLY A 473 10.94 -19.39 14.47
CA GLY A 473 10.19 -20.63 14.70
C GLY A 473 8.70 -20.40 14.95
N PHE A 474 8.35 -19.34 15.67
CA PHE A 474 6.95 -18.98 15.93
C PHE A 474 6.22 -18.54 14.65
N ALA A 475 6.84 -17.66 13.85
CA ALA A 475 6.27 -17.18 12.60
C ALA A 475 6.05 -18.34 11.61
N MET A 476 7.06 -19.22 11.47
CA MET A 476 7.00 -20.38 10.59
C MET A 476 5.92 -21.39 11.02
N ALA A 477 5.81 -21.65 12.34
CA ALA A 477 4.75 -22.52 12.87
C ALA A 477 3.34 -21.93 12.62
N THR A 478 3.19 -20.61 12.75
CA THR A 478 1.91 -19.94 12.47
C THR A 478 1.54 -20.05 11.00
N LEU A 479 2.49 -19.83 10.07
CA LEU A 479 2.28 -20.01 8.63
C LEU A 479 1.85 -21.44 8.30
N TYR A 480 2.50 -22.43 8.92
CA TYR A 480 2.12 -23.82 8.76
C TYR A 480 0.68 -24.09 9.17
N MET A 481 0.30 -23.64 10.37
CA MET A 481 -1.06 -23.83 10.89
C MET A 481 -2.09 -23.17 9.98
N LEU A 482 -1.84 -21.92 9.55
CA LEU A 482 -2.72 -21.20 8.62
C LEU A 482 -2.84 -21.90 7.27
N HIS A 483 -1.75 -22.50 6.77
CA HIS A 483 -1.75 -23.21 5.50
C HIS A 483 -2.54 -24.52 5.59
N VAL A 484 -2.27 -25.35 6.61
CA VAL A 484 -2.94 -26.65 6.78
C VAL A 484 -4.42 -26.50 7.15
N GLU A 485 -4.78 -25.52 7.98
CA GLU A 485 -6.17 -25.32 8.38
C GLU A 485 -7.07 -24.81 7.24
N GLN A 486 -6.50 -24.35 6.13
CA GLN A 486 -7.26 -24.08 4.90
C GLN A 486 -7.65 -25.35 4.15
N TYR A 487 -6.90 -26.43 4.34
CA TYR A 487 -7.10 -27.75 3.73
C TYR A 487 -7.23 -28.80 4.83
N PRO A 488 -8.32 -28.76 5.63
CA PRO A 488 -8.45 -29.69 6.75
C PRO A 488 -8.40 -31.13 6.23
N PRO A 489 -7.56 -32.01 6.83
CA PRO A 489 -7.56 -33.43 6.48
C PRO A 489 -8.97 -34.00 6.77
N ASN A 490 -9.62 -34.57 5.77
CA ASN A 490 -11.05 -34.93 5.83
C ASN A 490 -11.37 -36.06 6.84
N ASP A 491 -12.51 -35.88 7.51
CA ASP A 491 -13.37 -36.77 8.32
C ASP A 491 -12.75 -37.96 9.08
N GLY A 492 -12.58 -37.81 10.39
CA GLY A 492 -12.35 -38.96 11.27
C GLY A 492 -11.92 -38.67 12.70
N GLY A 493 -12.29 -37.53 13.27
CA GLY A 493 -12.09 -37.27 14.70
C GLY A 493 -12.01 -35.79 14.99
N ASN A 494 -12.71 -35.38 16.05
CA ASN A 494 -12.55 -34.08 16.67
C ASN A 494 -11.13 -34.00 17.26
N ILE A 495 -10.12 -33.78 16.42
CA ILE A 495 -8.75 -33.56 16.88
C ILE A 495 -8.78 -32.20 17.57
N ASP A 496 -8.68 -32.23 18.88
CA ASP A 496 -8.47 -31.03 19.70
C ASP A 496 -7.09 -30.45 19.36
N VAL A 497 -7.08 -29.61 18.32
CA VAL A 497 -5.90 -28.94 17.77
C VAL A 497 -5.19 -28.16 18.88
N ASP A 498 -5.92 -27.53 19.80
CA ASP A 498 -5.37 -26.78 20.92
C ASP A 498 -4.58 -27.68 21.89
N LYS A 499 -5.11 -28.86 22.22
CA LYS A 499 -4.40 -29.86 23.06
C LYS A 499 -3.16 -30.43 22.37
N VAL A 500 -3.20 -30.60 21.05
CA VAL A 500 -2.04 -31.06 20.25
C VAL A 500 -0.97 -29.98 20.17
N ILE A 501 -1.34 -28.72 19.95
CA ILE A 501 -0.43 -27.57 19.91
C ILE A 501 0.27 -27.41 21.26
N MET A 502 -0.46 -27.48 22.38
CA MET A 502 0.12 -27.35 23.72
C MET A 502 1.24 -28.38 23.97
N LYS A 503 1.09 -29.62 23.48
CA LYS A 503 2.12 -30.67 23.60
C LYS A 503 3.33 -30.45 22.69
N ARG A 504 3.19 -29.69 21.60
CA ARG A 504 4.26 -29.47 20.61
C ARG A 504 4.86 -28.08 20.65
N ARG A 505 4.40 -27.19 21.53
CA ARG A 505 4.86 -25.79 21.59
C ARG A 505 6.39 -25.65 21.67
N GLU A 506 7.07 -26.50 22.43
CA GLU A 506 8.55 -26.46 22.51
C GLU A 506 9.21 -26.90 21.19
N VAL A 507 8.66 -27.93 20.54
CA VAL A 507 9.10 -28.42 19.23
C VAL A 507 8.91 -27.34 18.15
N LEU A 508 7.81 -26.59 18.20
CA LEU A 508 7.51 -25.51 17.25
C LEU A 508 8.44 -24.31 17.39
N ARG A 509 9.15 -24.13 18.51
CA ARG A 509 10.18 -23.08 18.60
C ARG A 509 11.38 -23.38 17.71
N ALA A 510 11.68 -24.66 17.48
CA ALA A 510 12.76 -25.10 16.59
C ALA A 510 12.35 -25.11 15.11
N PHE A 511 11.12 -24.68 14.75
CA PHE A 511 10.62 -24.76 13.38
C PHE A 511 11.52 -24.03 12.38
N GLY A 512 12.15 -22.93 12.78
CA GLY A 512 13.09 -22.15 11.96
C GLY A 512 14.50 -22.73 11.84
N ASN A 513 14.81 -23.83 12.53
CA ASN A 513 16.15 -24.39 12.63
C ASN A 513 16.43 -25.49 11.58
N TRP A 514 17.70 -25.68 11.27
CA TRP A 514 18.19 -26.82 10.49
C TRP A 514 19.38 -27.43 11.22
N ALA A 515 19.45 -28.76 11.29
CA ALA A 515 20.56 -29.49 11.90
C ALA A 515 21.32 -30.30 10.87
N GLU A 516 22.65 -30.31 10.97
CA GLU A 516 23.49 -31.16 10.12
C GLU A 516 23.33 -32.63 10.48
N CYS A 517 23.19 -33.47 9.46
CA CYS A 517 23.03 -34.89 9.62
C CYS A 517 24.25 -35.54 10.27
N GLN A 518 24.03 -36.34 11.31
CA GLN A 518 25.10 -36.95 12.09
C GLN A 518 25.49 -38.36 11.60
N CYS A 519 25.21 -38.71 10.33
CA CYS A 519 25.41 -40.08 9.85
C CYS A 519 26.87 -40.43 9.49
N ASN A 520 27.65 -39.44 9.06
CA ASN A 520 29.10 -39.50 8.84
C ASN A 520 29.67 -38.06 8.76
N SER A 521 31.00 -37.92 8.77
CA SER A 521 31.71 -36.63 8.76
C SER A 521 31.54 -35.82 7.48
N ASP A 522 31.27 -36.49 6.36
CA ASP A 522 31.21 -35.87 5.02
C ASP A 522 29.76 -35.61 4.58
N CYS A 523 28.80 -35.81 5.49
CA CYS A 523 27.38 -35.70 5.21
C CYS A 523 26.91 -34.26 5.37
N ASN A 524 26.85 -33.53 4.26
CA ASN A 524 26.38 -32.14 4.23
C ASN A 524 24.85 -31.99 4.09
N VAL A 525 24.08 -33.04 4.44
CA VAL A 525 22.61 -32.99 4.42
C VAL A 525 22.11 -32.34 5.71
N GLN A 526 21.23 -31.36 5.58
CA GLN A 526 20.57 -30.70 6.70
C GLN A 526 19.16 -31.25 6.92
N TRP A 527 18.70 -31.26 8.16
CA TRP A 527 17.41 -31.79 8.59
C TRP A 527 16.59 -30.80 9.41
N ASN A 528 15.27 -30.80 9.18
CA ASN A 528 14.28 -30.10 9.97
C ASN A 528 13.13 -31.05 10.32
N PHE A 529 12.81 -31.24 11.59
CA PHE A 529 11.82 -32.24 12.04
C PHE A 529 10.42 -31.68 12.33
N SER A 530 10.11 -30.49 11.81
CA SER A 530 8.79 -29.85 12.02
C SER A 530 7.63 -30.71 11.52
N ASN A 531 7.87 -31.54 10.50
CA ASN A 531 6.87 -32.41 9.90
C ASN A 531 6.78 -33.83 10.53
N GLU A 532 7.38 -34.06 11.71
CA GLU A 532 7.57 -35.36 12.38
C GLU A 532 8.51 -36.35 11.69
N THR A 533 8.55 -36.39 10.36
CA THR A 533 9.36 -37.35 9.60
C THR A 533 10.76 -36.83 9.27
N GLY A 534 10.94 -35.51 9.24
CA GLY A 534 12.17 -34.88 8.77
C GLY A 534 12.02 -34.41 7.32
N LEU A 535 12.16 -33.11 7.12
CA LEU A 535 12.50 -32.47 5.86
C LEU A 535 14.02 -32.47 5.72
N HIS A 536 14.54 -32.67 4.51
CA HIS A 536 15.97 -32.59 4.26
C HIS A 536 16.31 -31.73 3.05
N ARG A 537 17.49 -31.09 3.06
CA ARG A 537 18.02 -30.30 1.94
C ARG A 537 19.56 -30.32 1.93
N GLY A 538 20.14 -29.90 0.81
CA GLY A 538 21.59 -29.76 0.63
C GLY A 538 22.35 -31.09 0.58
N GLY A 539 23.66 -31.00 0.32
CA GLY A 539 24.56 -32.15 0.27
C GLY A 539 24.30 -33.13 -0.88
N ALA A 540 24.72 -34.39 -0.69
CA ALA A 540 24.44 -35.50 -1.59
C ALA A 540 23.40 -36.44 -0.93
N PRO A 541 22.08 -36.24 -1.14
CA PRO A 541 21.03 -36.95 -0.40
C PRO A 541 21.15 -38.47 -0.50
N GLN A 542 21.58 -38.97 -1.65
CA GLN A 542 21.75 -40.40 -1.95
C GLN A 542 22.86 -41.09 -1.12
N SER A 543 23.79 -40.34 -0.52
CA SER A 543 24.81 -40.89 0.39
C SER A 543 24.39 -40.82 1.86
N CYS A 544 23.35 -40.06 2.20
CA CYS A 544 22.88 -39.88 3.56
C CYS A 544 22.07 -41.08 4.06
N MET A 545 22.41 -41.55 5.27
CA MET A 545 21.72 -42.67 5.91
C MET A 545 20.23 -42.37 6.17
N LEU A 546 19.94 -41.19 6.72
CA LEU A 546 18.57 -40.82 7.09
C LEU A 546 17.67 -40.59 5.88
N VAL A 547 18.22 -40.06 4.76
CA VAL A 547 17.45 -39.85 3.52
C VAL A 547 16.94 -41.20 3.01
N LYS A 548 17.80 -42.21 2.93
CA LYS A 548 17.41 -43.57 2.53
C LYS A 548 16.31 -44.16 3.40
N CYS A 549 16.31 -43.86 4.70
CA CYS A 549 15.26 -44.32 5.61
C CYS A 549 13.93 -43.63 5.35
N VAL A 550 13.94 -42.31 5.14
CA VAL A 550 12.72 -41.52 4.90
C VAL A 550 12.12 -41.85 3.53
N GLU A 551 12.93 -41.95 2.48
CA GLU A 551 12.47 -42.33 1.12
C GLU A 551 11.90 -43.76 1.09
N ALA A 552 12.40 -44.65 1.95
CA ALA A 552 11.87 -46.00 2.11
C ALA A 552 10.72 -46.11 3.12
N ASP A 553 10.17 -44.99 3.62
CA ASP A 553 9.07 -44.95 4.60
C ASP A 553 9.39 -45.77 5.87
N TRP A 554 10.66 -45.76 6.30
CA TRP A 554 11.22 -46.59 7.38
C TRP A 554 11.02 -48.11 7.22
N LYS A 555 10.61 -48.61 6.05
CA LYS A 555 10.35 -50.04 5.79
C LYS A 555 11.61 -50.90 5.73
N LEU A 556 12.80 -50.31 5.63
CA LEU A 556 14.10 -50.99 5.69
C LEU A 556 14.45 -51.38 7.14
N GLY A 557 13.60 -52.20 7.76
CA GLY A 557 13.74 -52.69 9.13
C GLY A 557 13.85 -54.21 9.20
N LEU A 558 15.04 -54.77 8.95
CA LEU A 558 15.38 -56.12 9.39
C LEU A 558 16.38 -56.03 10.55
N PHE A 559 15.81 -55.90 11.75
CA PHE A 559 16.22 -56.25 13.13
C PHE A 559 17.64 -56.00 13.70
N THR A 560 18.60 -55.44 12.98
CA THR A 560 19.86 -54.96 13.61
C THR A 560 20.36 -53.63 13.06
N ARG A 561 20.02 -53.27 11.82
CA ARG A 561 20.33 -51.94 11.26
C ARG A 561 19.55 -50.84 11.97
N ALA A 562 18.23 -50.96 12.14
CA ALA A 562 17.34 -49.91 12.69
C ALA A 562 17.82 -49.15 13.96
N ARG A 563 18.64 -49.72 14.85
CA ARG A 563 19.18 -49.00 16.03
C ARG A 563 20.16 -47.89 15.68
N LYS A 564 21.04 -48.08 14.68
CA LYS A 564 22.06 -47.07 14.33
C LYS A 564 21.41 -45.87 13.66
N GLU A 565 20.54 -46.15 12.70
CA GLU A 565 19.69 -45.18 11.99
C GLU A 565 18.84 -44.37 12.98
N HIS A 566 18.20 -45.04 13.95
CA HIS A 566 17.42 -44.39 15.00
C HIS A 566 18.27 -43.51 15.92
N ALA A 567 19.46 -43.98 16.33
CA ALA A 567 20.37 -43.19 17.15
C ALA A 567 20.88 -41.94 16.40
N VAL A 568 21.15 -42.05 15.10
CA VAL A 568 21.51 -40.91 14.24
C VAL A 568 20.33 -39.94 14.12
N TRP A 569 19.11 -40.45 13.96
CA TRP A 569 17.90 -39.64 13.90
C TRP A 569 17.67 -38.88 15.22
N GLU A 570 17.69 -39.56 16.37
CA GLU A 570 17.53 -38.93 17.70
C GLU A 570 18.63 -37.90 17.96
N LYS A 571 19.88 -38.19 17.63
CA LYS A 571 20.98 -37.24 17.77
C LYS A 571 20.75 -36.00 16.91
N THR A 572 20.39 -36.18 15.64
CA THR A 572 20.14 -35.07 14.72
C THR A 572 18.91 -34.25 15.15
N GLN A 573 17.85 -34.91 15.64
CA GLN A 573 16.65 -34.25 16.16
C GLN A 573 16.94 -33.45 17.42
N ASN A 574 17.75 -33.99 18.34
CA ASN A 574 18.16 -33.27 19.55
C ASN A 574 18.99 -32.03 19.20
N GLU A 575 19.89 -32.11 18.22
CA GLU A 575 20.62 -30.92 17.74
C GLU A 575 19.68 -29.90 17.09
N TRP A 576 18.68 -30.34 16.32
CA TRP A 576 17.66 -29.45 15.76
C TRP A 576 16.85 -28.72 16.85
N LEU A 577 16.44 -29.43 17.92
CA LEU A 577 15.75 -28.85 19.07
C LEU A 577 16.63 -27.87 19.86
N LYS A 578 17.95 -28.13 19.92
CA LYS A 578 18.93 -27.27 20.61
C LYS A 578 19.33 -26.04 19.79
N GLY A 579 19.06 -26.02 18.49
CA GLY A 579 19.40 -24.90 17.62
C GLY A 579 18.94 -23.59 18.25
N ARG A 580 19.88 -22.83 18.80
CA ARG A 580 19.64 -21.48 19.29
C ARG A 580 19.92 -20.54 18.12
N ILE A 581 18.94 -19.69 17.80
CA ILE A 581 19.16 -18.44 17.07
C ILE A 581 19.98 -17.53 17.98
#